data_AF-A0A8T3ZKM4-F1
#
_entry.id   AF-A0A8T3ZKM4-F1
#
_cell.length_a   1.000
_cell.length_b   1.000
_cell.length_c   1.000
_cell.angle_alpha   90.00
_cell.angle_beta   90.00
_cell.angle_gamma   90.00
#
_symmetry.space_group_name_H-M   'P 1'
#
loop_
_entity.id
_entity.type
_entity.pdbx_description
1 polymer ?
#
loop_
_entity_poly.entity_id
_entity_poly.type
_entity_poly.pdbx_seq_one_letter_code
_entity_poly.pdbx_strand_id
1 'polypeptide(L)'
;MDMLSDSENRTRKAEKWIREVEKEGGKASSLIFSEVIFHVSRRNPQKVDWAITLIKSIRNLEIVDADESVSILAGRLRHKYYKKTERELSYLDCVHLATAITSGCNKFVTGDKDFSGIEEIEVEVY
;
A
#
# COMPACT_ATOMS: atom_id res chain seq x y z
N MET A 1 -1.72 17.75 14.49
CA MET A 1 -0.50 16.93 14.57
C MET A 1 -0.80 15.64 13.83
N ASP A 2 -0.18 15.49 12.67
CA ASP A 2 -0.32 14.34 11.79
C ASP A 2 0.15 13.06 12.51
N MET A 3 -0.71 12.04 12.57
CA MET A 3 -0.51 10.89 13.47
C MET A 3 0.17 9.71 12.78
N LEU A 4 0.36 9.77 11.46
CA LEU A 4 0.90 8.67 10.65
C LEU A 4 2.13 9.07 9.81
N SER A 5 2.32 10.36 9.52
CA SER A 5 3.49 10.88 8.79
C SER A 5 4.12 12.10 9.48
N ASP A 6 5.44 12.27 9.32
CA ASP A 6 6.19 13.42 9.85
C ASP A 6 6.18 14.63 8.88
N SER A 7 5.45 14.56 7.75
CA SER A 7 5.46 15.62 6.74
C SER A 7 4.06 16.00 6.25
N GLU A 8 3.65 17.24 6.46
CA GLU A 8 2.34 17.77 6.02
C GLU A 8 2.06 17.52 4.53
N ASN A 9 3.09 17.53 3.69
CA ASN A 9 2.95 17.31 2.25
C ASN A 9 2.51 15.87 1.91
N ARG A 10 3.14 14.85 2.51
CA ARG A 10 2.76 13.44 2.28
C ARG A 10 1.33 13.16 2.74
N THR A 11 0.90 13.76 3.84
CA THR A 11 -0.46 13.57 4.34
C THR A 11 -1.49 14.22 3.46
N ARG A 12 -1.25 15.45 2.95
CA ARG A 12 -2.16 16.05 1.95
C ARG A 12 -2.29 15.20 0.71
N LYS A 13 -1.20 14.59 0.24
CA LYS A 13 -1.22 13.71 -0.94
C LYS A 13 -1.94 12.38 -0.64
N ALA A 14 -1.73 11.79 0.53
CA ALA A 14 -2.46 10.59 0.96
C ALA A 14 -3.97 10.88 1.10
N GLU A 15 -4.36 12.00 1.72
CA GLU A 15 -5.75 12.43 1.84
C GLU A 15 -6.42 12.64 0.47
N LYS A 16 -5.70 13.21 -0.49
CA LYS A 16 -6.18 13.31 -1.88
C LYS A 16 -6.53 11.93 -2.43
N TRP A 17 -5.63 10.95 -2.31
CA TRP A 17 -5.87 9.60 -2.82
C TRP A 17 -6.96 8.84 -2.08
N ILE A 18 -7.09 9.02 -0.76
CA ILE A 18 -8.23 8.48 0.00
C ILE A 18 -9.55 9.03 -0.56
N ARG A 19 -9.63 10.34 -0.84
CA ARG A 19 -10.84 10.93 -1.46
C ARG A 19 -11.12 10.40 -2.85
N GLU A 20 -10.10 10.06 -3.63
CA GLU A 20 -10.29 9.45 -4.95
C GLU A 20 -10.78 8.01 -4.83
N VAL A 21 -10.25 7.22 -3.88
CA VAL A 21 -10.77 5.88 -3.55
C VAL A 21 -12.23 5.95 -3.11
N GLU A 22 -12.60 6.93 -2.29
CA GLU A 22 -14.00 7.11 -1.86
C GLU A 22 -14.97 7.44 -3.01
N LYS A 23 -14.47 7.92 -4.16
CA LYS A 23 -15.27 8.22 -5.35
C LYS A 23 -15.27 7.08 -6.37
N GLU A 24 -14.08 6.63 -6.76
CA GLU A 24 -13.84 5.72 -7.89
C GLU A 24 -13.70 4.25 -7.45
N GLY A 25 -13.50 4.03 -6.14
CA GLY A 25 -13.16 2.72 -5.57
C GLY A 25 -11.65 2.48 -5.52
N GLY A 26 -11.26 1.55 -4.67
CA GLY A 26 -9.85 1.17 -4.51
C GLY A 26 -9.73 -0.18 -3.83
N LYS A 27 -8.54 -0.78 -3.93
CA LYS A 27 -8.24 -2.08 -3.33
C LYS A 27 -6.94 -2.00 -2.55
N ALA A 28 -6.89 -2.67 -1.41
CA ALA A 28 -5.68 -2.84 -0.62
C ALA A 28 -5.55 -4.31 -0.20
N SER A 29 -4.32 -4.81 -0.10
CA SER A 29 -4.09 -6.14 0.47
C SER A 29 -4.47 -6.15 1.95
N SER A 30 -5.01 -7.26 2.45
CA SER A 30 -5.25 -7.45 3.89
C SER A 30 -3.97 -7.35 4.73
N LEU A 31 -2.79 -7.53 4.11
CA LEU A 31 -1.50 -7.32 4.77
C LEU A 31 -1.22 -5.85 5.14
N ILE A 32 -2.01 -4.89 4.65
CA ILE A 32 -1.90 -3.48 5.08
C ILE A 32 -2.09 -3.34 6.60
N PHE A 33 -2.94 -4.17 7.20
CA PHE A 33 -3.18 -4.14 8.64
C PHE A 33 -1.95 -4.58 9.42
N SER A 34 -1.21 -5.58 8.94
CA SER A 34 0.04 -6.03 9.57
C SER A 34 1.08 -4.90 9.58
N GLU A 35 1.22 -4.17 8.48
CA GLU A 35 2.14 -3.03 8.41
C GLU A 35 1.71 -1.88 9.30
N VAL A 36 0.43 -1.53 9.27
CA VAL A 36 -0.12 -0.44 10.08
C VAL A 36 0.04 -0.77 11.57
N ILE A 37 -0.29 -2.00 11.99
CA ILE A 37 -0.07 -2.44 13.37
C ILE A 37 1.42 -2.31 13.72
N PHE A 38 2.33 -2.82 12.89
CA PHE A 38 3.76 -2.77 13.17
C PHE A 38 4.28 -1.33 13.31
N HIS A 39 3.96 -0.46 12.36
CA HIS A 39 4.47 0.91 12.33
C HIS A 39 3.80 1.81 13.38
N VAL A 40 2.48 1.73 13.55
CA VAL A 40 1.75 2.52 14.55
C VAL A 40 2.12 2.04 15.96
N SER A 41 2.24 0.74 16.22
CA SER A 41 2.61 0.24 17.56
C SER A 41 3.94 0.79 18.05
N ARG A 42 4.90 0.98 17.15
CA ARG A 42 6.23 1.50 17.49
C ARG A 42 6.25 3.00 17.81
N ARG A 43 5.27 3.76 17.31
CA ARG A 43 5.19 5.21 17.49
C ARG A 43 4.15 5.61 18.53
N ASN A 44 2.98 4.99 18.47
CA ASN A 44 1.84 5.27 19.33
C ASN A 44 0.93 4.03 19.47
N PRO A 45 1.27 3.07 20.35
CA PRO A 45 0.55 1.81 20.48
C PRO A 45 -0.93 1.97 20.85
N GLN A 46 -1.28 3.06 21.55
CA GLN A 46 -2.67 3.36 21.92
C GLN A 46 -3.55 3.74 20.70
N LYS A 47 -2.96 3.97 19.53
CA LYS A 47 -3.69 4.36 18.30
C LYS A 47 -3.84 3.25 17.27
N VAL A 48 -3.39 2.04 17.57
CA VAL A 48 -3.44 0.91 16.61
C VAL A 48 -4.88 0.60 16.21
N ASP A 49 -5.77 0.39 17.18
CA ASP A 49 -7.18 0.08 16.91
C ASP A 49 -7.90 1.21 16.16
N TRP A 50 -7.55 2.45 16.49
CA TRP A 50 -8.04 3.62 15.77
C TRP A 50 -7.58 3.61 14.30
N ALA A 51 -6.31 3.31 14.03
CA ALA A 51 -5.77 3.27 12.67
C ALA A 51 -6.39 2.14 11.84
N ILE A 52 -6.62 0.98 12.43
CA ILE A 52 -7.34 -0.14 11.79
C ILE A 52 -8.77 0.29 11.47
N THR A 53 -9.46 0.91 12.43
CA THR A 53 -10.84 1.40 12.25
C THR A 53 -10.91 2.45 11.15
N LEU A 54 -9.93 3.36 11.08
CA LEU A 54 -9.85 4.38 10.05
C LEU A 54 -9.78 3.74 8.65
N ILE A 55 -8.88 2.78 8.44
CA ILE A 55 -8.75 2.10 7.14
C ILE A 55 -10.05 1.39 6.77
N LYS A 56 -10.66 0.67 7.72
CA LYS A 56 -11.94 -0.01 7.51
C LYS A 56 -13.11 0.94 7.26
N SER A 57 -12.98 2.21 7.62
CA SER A 57 -14.01 3.23 7.42
C SER A 57 -13.92 3.94 6.06
N ILE A 58 -12.85 3.72 5.29
CA ILE A 58 -12.70 4.33 3.96
C ILE A 58 -13.77 3.75 3.04
N ARG A 59 -14.64 4.63 2.53
CA ARG A 59 -15.71 4.22 1.61
C ARG A 59 -15.12 3.66 0.32
N ASN A 60 -15.74 2.63 -0.24
CA ASN A 60 -15.35 2.00 -1.51
C ASN A 60 -13.92 1.43 -1.54
N LEU A 61 -13.26 1.29 -0.39
CA LEU A 61 -12.03 0.51 -0.27
C LEU A 61 -12.38 -0.95 -0.02
N GLU A 62 -11.99 -1.81 -0.95
CA GLU A 62 -12.06 -3.27 -0.80
C GLU A 62 -10.74 -3.79 -0.20
N ILE A 63 -10.85 -4.63 0.83
CA ILE A 63 -9.71 -5.37 1.37
C ILE A 63 -9.66 -6.72 0.68
N VAL A 64 -8.54 -7.02 0.04
CA VAL A 64 -8.31 -8.26 -0.72
C VAL A 64 -7.32 -9.14 0.00
N ASP A 65 -7.67 -10.41 0.23
CA ASP A 65 -6.75 -11.37 0.84
C ASP A 65 -5.64 -11.81 -0.10
N ALA A 66 -4.43 -11.98 0.46
CA ALA A 66 -3.29 -12.50 -0.29
C ALA A 66 -3.42 -14.02 -0.44
N ASP A 67 -3.92 -14.45 -1.59
CA ASP A 67 -4.04 -15.87 -1.95
C ASP A 67 -2.75 -16.42 -2.60
N GLU A 68 -2.83 -17.67 -3.10
CA GLU A 68 -1.73 -18.32 -3.82
C GLU A 68 -1.29 -17.51 -5.06
N SER A 69 -2.23 -16.95 -5.82
CA SER A 69 -1.93 -16.20 -7.03
C SER A 69 -1.16 -14.92 -6.72
N VAL A 70 -1.57 -14.21 -5.67
CA VAL A 70 -0.89 -13.02 -5.15
C VAL A 70 0.51 -13.39 -4.69
N SER A 71 0.65 -14.48 -3.95
CA SER A 71 1.94 -14.93 -3.39
C SER A 71 2.94 -15.30 -4.50
N ILE A 72 2.51 -16.03 -5.51
CA ILE A 72 3.34 -16.41 -6.66
C ILE A 72 3.78 -15.16 -7.44
N LEU A 73 2.85 -14.25 -7.73
CA LEU A 73 3.16 -13.03 -8.47
C LEU A 73 4.10 -12.12 -7.67
N ALA A 74 3.88 -11.95 -6.36
CA ALA A 74 4.76 -11.16 -5.50
C ALA A 74 6.20 -11.68 -5.54
N GLY A 75 6.41 -13.00 -5.48
CA GLY A 75 7.73 -13.61 -5.61
C GLY A 75 8.41 -13.31 -6.96
N ARG A 76 7.64 -13.35 -8.07
CA ARG A 76 8.14 -13.01 -9.41
C ARG A 76 8.50 -11.53 -9.54
N LEU A 77 7.63 -10.64 -9.05
CA LEU A 77 7.88 -9.19 -9.04
C LEU A 77 9.12 -8.85 -8.23
N ARG A 78 9.27 -9.47 -7.05
CA ARG A 78 10.47 -9.31 -6.24
C ARG A 78 11.71 -9.76 -7.01
N HIS A 79 11.69 -10.94 -7.61
CA HIS A 79 12.82 -11.44 -8.39
C HIS A 79 13.19 -10.50 -9.56
N LYS A 80 12.19 -9.95 -10.24
CA LYS A 80 12.38 -9.04 -11.39
C LYS A 80 12.98 -7.70 -10.98
N TYR A 81 12.53 -7.12 -9.87
CA TYR A 81 12.81 -5.72 -9.54
C TYR A 81 13.74 -5.51 -8.35
N TYR A 82 13.86 -6.47 -7.44
CA TYR A 82 14.73 -6.31 -6.29
C TYR A 82 16.20 -6.23 -6.72
N LYS A 83 16.86 -5.14 -6.34
CA LYS A 83 18.29 -4.96 -6.49
C LYS A 83 18.82 -4.36 -5.22
N LYS A 84 19.63 -5.13 -4.48
CA LYS A 84 20.25 -4.67 -3.25
C LYS A 84 20.92 -3.31 -3.46
N THR A 85 20.70 -2.36 -2.56
CA THR A 85 21.20 -0.97 -2.61
C THR A 85 20.71 -0.05 -3.73
N GLU A 86 20.02 -0.57 -4.75
CA GLU A 86 19.46 0.24 -5.85
C GLU A 86 17.94 0.38 -5.76
N ARG A 87 17.26 -0.72 -5.38
CA ARG A 87 15.81 -0.85 -5.34
C ARG A 87 15.43 -1.95 -4.35
N GLU A 88 14.98 -1.56 -3.18
CA GLU A 88 14.82 -2.45 -2.03
C GLU A 88 13.35 -2.71 -1.68
N LEU A 89 12.53 -2.98 -2.70
CA LEU A 89 11.16 -3.46 -2.50
C LEU A 89 11.17 -4.61 -1.50
N SER A 90 10.35 -4.55 -0.46
CA SER A 90 10.15 -5.60 0.54
C SER A 90 9.20 -6.70 0.01
N TYR A 91 9.04 -7.80 0.74
CA TYR A 91 8.08 -8.84 0.35
C TYR A 91 6.65 -8.31 0.41
N LEU A 92 6.34 -7.47 1.40
CA LEU A 92 5.02 -6.85 1.56
C LEU A 92 4.72 -5.86 0.43
N ASP A 93 5.71 -5.08 0.01
CA ASP A 93 5.61 -4.19 -1.16
C ASP A 93 5.20 -4.96 -2.42
N CYS A 94 5.86 -6.10 -2.66
CA CYS A 94 5.52 -6.96 -3.79
C CYS A 94 4.14 -7.62 -3.64
N VAL A 95 3.68 -7.92 -2.43
CA VAL A 95 2.32 -8.45 -2.19
C VAL A 95 1.26 -7.39 -2.46
N HIS A 96 1.47 -6.14 -2.06
CA HIS A 96 0.54 -5.05 -2.40
C HIS A 96 0.46 -4.83 -3.90
N LEU A 97 1.60 -4.81 -4.58
CA LEU A 97 1.65 -4.67 -6.03
C LEU A 97 0.95 -5.83 -6.73
N ALA A 98 1.25 -7.07 -6.33
CA ALA A 98 0.62 -8.26 -6.86
C ALA A 98 -0.89 -8.23 -6.64
N THR A 99 -1.36 -7.81 -5.47
CA THR A 99 -2.78 -7.68 -5.14
C THR A 99 -3.47 -6.71 -6.11
N ALA A 100 -2.88 -5.55 -6.38
CA ALA A 100 -3.45 -4.59 -7.31
C ALA A 100 -3.57 -5.15 -8.73
N ILE A 101 -2.51 -5.84 -9.20
CA ILE A 101 -2.48 -6.45 -10.54
C ILE A 101 -3.53 -7.57 -10.65
N THR A 102 -3.55 -8.53 -9.72
CA THR A 102 -4.47 -9.68 -9.79
C THR A 102 -5.93 -9.26 -9.60
N SER A 103 -6.16 -8.17 -8.86
CA SER A 103 -7.51 -7.65 -8.62
C SER A 103 -8.03 -6.74 -9.74
N GLY A 104 -7.26 -6.56 -10.83
CA GLY A 104 -7.65 -5.78 -11.99
C GLY A 104 -7.63 -4.27 -11.78
N CYS A 105 -6.84 -3.76 -10.84
CA CYS A 105 -6.63 -2.31 -10.70
C CYS A 105 -5.92 -1.77 -11.94
N ASN A 106 -6.28 -0.56 -12.37
CA ASN A 106 -5.61 0.14 -13.46
C ASN A 106 -4.34 0.89 -13.00
N LYS A 107 -4.30 1.29 -11.73
CA LYS A 107 -3.24 2.11 -11.14
C LYS A 107 -2.86 1.63 -9.75
N PHE A 108 -1.56 1.68 -9.45
CA PHE A 108 -0.98 1.49 -8.13
C PHE A 108 -0.46 2.83 -7.60
N VAL A 109 -0.87 3.20 -6.39
CA VAL A 109 -0.57 4.51 -5.80
C VAL A 109 0.24 4.31 -4.53
N THR A 110 1.41 4.95 -4.44
CA THR A 110 2.30 4.79 -3.28
C THR A 110 3.14 6.03 -3.03
N GLY A 111 3.61 6.21 -1.79
CA GLY A 111 4.62 7.20 -1.43
C GLY A 111 6.05 6.69 -1.57
N ASP A 112 6.24 5.44 -2.01
CA ASP A 112 7.56 4.81 -2.14
C ASP A 112 8.11 4.91 -3.57
N LYS A 113 9.25 5.59 -3.68
CA LYS A 113 9.97 5.79 -4.95
C LYS A 113 10.50 4.50 -5.55
N ASP A 114 10.68 3.45 -4.77
CA ASP A 114 11.20 2.17 -5.24
C ASP A 114 10.19 1.45 -6.16
N PHE A 115 8.96 1.95 -6.29
CA PHE A 115 8.00 1.48 -7.29
C PHE A 115 8.14 2.16 -8.66
N SER A 116 9.05 3.13 -8.81
CA SER A 116 9.29 3.78 -10.10
C SER A 116 9.74 2.76 -11.16
N GLY A 117 9.15 2.82 -12.36
CA GLY A 117 9.51 1.93 -13.47
C GLY A 117 9.03 0.47 -13.33
N ILE A 118 7.99 0.21 -12.52
CA ILE A 118 7.18 -1.00 -12.67
C ILE A 118 6.45 -0.95 -14.02
N GLU A 119 6.35 -2.09 -14.70
CA GLU A 119 5.80 -2.18 -16.05
C GLU A 119 4.43 -2.86 -16.10
N GLU A 120 4.09 -3.63 -15.06
CA GLU A 120 2.90 -4.48 -15.02
C GLU A 120 1.60 -3.69 -14.79
N ILE A 121 1.69 -2.48 -14.23
CA ILE A 121 0.56 -1.60 -13.91
C ILE A 121 1.04 -0.14 -13.92
N GLU A 122 0.14 0.81 -14.20
CA GLU A 122 0.44 2.23 -14.05
C GLU A 122 0.76 2.53 -12.59
N VAL A 123 1.91 3.16 -12.31
CA VAL A 123 2.30 3.53 -10.94
C VAL A 123 2.34 5.04 -10.81
N GLU A 124 1.64 5.56 -9.81
CA GLU A 124 1.82 6.92 -9.33
C GLU A 124 2.61 6.91 -8.00
N VAL A 125 3.79 7.51 -8.03
CA VAL A 125 4.58 7.82 -6.83
C VAL A 125 4.36 9.29 -6.42
N TYR A 126 4.07 9.55 -5.14
CA TYR A 126 3.76 10.90 -4.67
C TYR A 126 4.56 11.36 -3.44
#